data_AF-A0A1A8P325-F1
#
_entry.id   AF-A0A1A8P325-F1
#
_cell.length_a   1.000
_cell.length_b   1.000
_cell.length_c   1.000
_cell.angle_alpha   90.00
_cell.angle_beta   90.00
_cell.angle_gamma   90.00
#
_symmetry.space_group_name_H-M   'P 1'
#
loop_
_entity.id
_entity.type
_entity.pdbx_description
1 polymer ?
#
loop_
_entity_poly.entity_id
_entity_poly.type
_entity_poly.pdbx_seq_one_letter_code
_entity_poly.pdbx_strand_id
1 'polypeptide(L)'
;SFRMTRSSFHKLCGFMEGVLSPQDETVRAPIPLEMRVAIVLYKLASCAEYRVVANQFGVHKSTVKKFVYAFCKGMVTSVIHHFIKVPTPEEALTIAHRFEQKFYIPQ
;
A
#
# COMPACT_ATOMS: atom_id res chain seq x y z
N SER A 1 2.49 -16.64 -2.64
CA SER A 1 1.60 -16.42 -3.79
C SER A 1 0.76 -15.18 -3.53
N PHE A 2 0.65 -14.26 -4.49
CA PHE A 2 -0.23 -13.08 -4.35
C PHE A 2 -1.68 -13.50 -4.57
N ARG A 3 -2.59 -13.12 -3.66
CA ARG A 3 -4.04 -13.32 -3.80
C ARG A 3 -4.71 -12.22 -4.65
N MET A 4 -3.96 -11.67 -5.61
CA MET A 4 -4.39 -10.53 -6.41
C MET A 4 -4.25 -10.88 -7.89
N THR A 5 -5.22 -10.46 -8.70
CA THR A 5 -5.17 -10.66 -10.15
C THR A 5 -4.08 -9.79 -10.78
N ARG A 6 -3.56 -10.22 -11.93
CA ARG A 6 -2.58 -9.45 -12.71
C ARG A 6 -3.13 -8.07 -13.12
N SER A 7 -4.42 -7.98 -13.45
CA SER A 7 -5.05 -6.71 -13.82
C SER A 7 -5.07 -5.72 -12.65
N SER A 8 -5.48 -6.17 -11.46
CA SER A 8 -5.48 -5.34 -10.24
C SER A 8 -4.07 -4.89 -9.86
N PHE A 9 -3.07 -5.76 -10.02
CA PHE A 9 -1.67 -5.43 -9.79
C PHE A 9 -1.19 -4.29 -10.70
N HIS A 10 -1.46 -4.38 -12.00
CA HIS A 10 -1.05 -3.34 -12.96
C HIS A 10 -1.76 -2.02 -12.74
N LYS A 11 -3.06 -2.05 -12.38
CA LYS A 11 -3.79 -0.83 -11.97
C LYS A 11 -3.12 -0.17 -10.76
N LEU A 12 -2.74 -0.96 -9.75
CA LEU A 12 -2.03 -0.45 -8.58
C LEU A 12 -0.66 0.13 -8.94
N CYS A 13 0.08 -0.50 -9.86
CA CYS A 13 1.34 0.07 -10.35
C CYS A 13 1.12 1.44 -10.98
N GLY A 14 0.09 1.60 -11.82
CA GLY A 14 -0.26 2.88 -12.43
C GLY A 14 -0.56 3.98 -11.40
N PHE A 15 -1.33 3.67 -10.34
CA PHE A 15 -1.59 4.65 -9.27
C PHE A 15 -0.32 5.09 -8.52
N MET A 16 0.70 4.22 -8.49
CA MET A 16 1.91 4.43 -7.71
C MET A 16 3.11 4.88 -8.56
N GLU A 17 2.94 5.02 -9.88
CA GLU A 17 4.02 5.37 -10.80
C GLU A 17 4.71 6.68 -10.38
N GLY A 18 3.95 7.76 -10.21
CA GLY A 18 4.49 9.05 -9.79
C GLY A 18 5.05 9.09 -8.36
N VAL A 19 4.64 8.15 -7.49
CA VAL A 19 5.11 8.07 -6.10
C VAL A 19 6.41 7.28 -5.99
N LEU A 20 6.53 6.22 -6.80
CA LEU A 20 7.64 5.28 -6.78
C LEU A 20 8.61 5.48 -7.94
N SER A 21 8.64 6.65 -8.55
CA SER A 21 9.61 7.00 -9.59
C SER A 21 11.07 6.78 -9.11
N PRO A 22 11.99 6.32 -9.99
CA PRO A 22 13.42 6.36 -9.72
C PRO A 22 13.87 7.77 -9.33
N GLN A 23 14.91 7.87 -8.50
CA GLN A 23 15.64 9.14 -8.37
C GLN A 23 16.61 9.23 -9.55
N ASP A 24 16.76 10.44 -10.11
CA ASP A 24 17.43 10.67 -11.40
C ASP A 24 18.94 10.36 -11.43
N GLU A 25 19.54 9.98 -10.31
CA GLU A 25 21.00 9.79 -10.22
C GLU A 25 21.36 8.49 -9.48
N THR A 26 21.34 7.37 -10.20
CA THR A 26 21.92 6.12 -9.70
C THR A 26 22.85 5.50 -10.73
N VAL A 27 24.06 5.14 -10.31
CA VAL A 27 25.07 4.43 -11.13
C VAL A 27 24.59 3.05 -11.62
N ARG A 28 23.57 2.49 -10.95
CA ARG A 28 22.93 1.21 -11.32
C ARG A 28 21.58 1.46 -11.95
N ALA A 29 21.18 0.57 -12.85
CA ALA A 29 19.84 0.56 -13.40
C ALA A 29 18.80 0.54 -12.26
N PRO A 30 17.78 1.41 -12.31
CA PRO A 30 16.77 1.48 -11.27
C PRO A 30 15.90 0.21 -11.25
N ILE A 31 15.46 -0.19 -10.06
CA ILE A 31 14.54 -1.32 -9.89
C ILE A 31 13.23 -1.02 -10.65
N PRO A 32 12.68 -1.93 -11.47
CA PRO A 32 11.41 -1.70 -12.19
C PRO A 32 10.23 -1.44 -11.24
N LEU A 33 9.28 -0.59 -11.64
CA LEU A 33 8.13 -0.18 -10.81
C LEU A 33 7.35 -1.38 -10.26
N GLU A 34 7.07 -2.37 -11.10
CA GLU A 34 6.35 -3.58 -10.75
C GLU A 34 7.09 -4.34 -9.64
N MET A 35 8.42 -4.42 -9.71
CA MET A 35 9.20 -5.07 -8.67
C MET A 35 9.14 -4.28 -7.35
N ARG A 36 9.16 -2.95 -7.39
CA ARG A 36 8.99 -2.10 -6.19
C ARG A 36 7.63 -2.36 -5.54
N VAL A 37 6.56 -2.36 -6.33
CA VAL A 37 5.19 -2.60 -5.84
C VAL A 37 5.06 -4.03 -5.30
N ALA A 38 5.62 -5.03 -5.97
CA ALA A 38 5.63 -6.41 -5.51
C ALA A 38 6.36 -6.58 -4.15
N ILE A 39 7.50 -5.91 -3.97
CA ILE A 39 8.24 -5.90 -2.70
C ILE A 39 7.35 -5.37 -1.57
N VAL A 40 6.67 -4.24 -1.79
CA VAL A 40 5.81 -3.62 -0.78
C VAL A 40 4.62 -4.54 -0.46
N LEU A 41 3.93 -5.04 -1.48
CA LEU A 41 2.80 -5.94 -1.28
C LEU A 41 3.20 -7.20 -0.53
N TYR A 42 4.37 -7.77 -0.84
CA TYR A 42 4.88 -8.94 -0.13
C TYR A 42 5.13 -8.61 1.34
N LYS A 43 5.75 -7.46 1.65
CA LYS A 43 5.96 -7.02 3.04
C LYS A 43 4.63 -6.82 3.77
N LEU A 44 3.65 -6.13 3.16
CA LEU A 44 2.36 -5.84 3.79
C LEU A 44 1.51 -7.11 3.98
N ALA A 45 1.53 -8.03 3.02
CA ALA A 45 0.73 -9.26 3.09
C ALA A 45 1.32 -10.32 4.02
N SER A 46 2.66 -10.44 4.09
CA SER A 46 3.33 -11.45 4.92
C SER A 46 3.66 -10.97 6.34
N CYS A 47 3.69 -9.65 6.55
CA CYS A 47 4.24 -9.00 7.74
C CYS A 47 5.70 -9.37 8.07
N ALA A 48 6.40 -10.12 7.21
CA ALA A 48 7.75 -10.63 7.47
C ALA A 48 8.77 -9.51 7.71
N GLU A 49 9.83 -9.79 8.47
CA GLU A 49 10.89 -8.81 8.71
C GLU A 49 11.49 -8.27 7.41
N TYR A 50 11.90 -7.00 7.41
CA TYR A 50 12.51 -6.39 6.22
C TYR A 50 13.73 -7.15 5.70
N ARG A 51 14.49 -7.84 6.57
CA ARG A 51 15.63 -8.67 6.16
C ARG A 51 15.19 -9.88 5.33
N VAL A 52 14.08 -10.53 5.71
CA VAL A 52 13.52 -11.67 4.99
C VAL A 52 13.03 -11.23 3.61
N VAL A 53 12.31 -10.11 3.54
CA VAL A 53 11.84 -9.55 2.26
C VAL A 53 13.02 -9.13 1.38
N ALA A 54 14.03 -8.47 1.96
CA ALA A 54 15.23 -8.08 1.25
C ALA A 54 15.94 -9.26 0.59
N ASN A 55 16.14 -10.36 1.34
CA ASN A 55 16.74 -11.59 0.83
C ASN A 55 15.89 -12.23 -0.28
N GLN A 56 14.56 -12.26 -0.12
CA GLN A 56 13.63 -12.84 -1.09
C GLN A 56 13.67 -12.14 -2.46
N PHE A 57 13.90 -10.82 -2.46
CA PHE A 57 13.89 -10.00 -3.67
C PHE A 57 15.29 -9.58 -4.14
N GLY A 58 16.36 -10.02 -3.47
CA GLY A 58 17.74 -9.67 -3.84
C GLY A 58 18.05 -8.18 -3.72
N VAL A 59 17.44 -7.48 -2.77
CA VAL A 59 17.64 -6.03 -2.55
C VAL A 59 18.15 -5.75 -1.15
N HIS A 60 18.68 -4.56 -0.90
CA HIS A 60 19.09 -4.17 0.45
C HIS A 60 17.88 -3.89 1.36
N LYS A 61 18.00 -4.17 2.67
CA LYS A 61 16.95 -3.93 3.67
C LYS A 61 16.45 -2.49 3.68
N SER A 62 17.35 -1.51 3.51
CA SER A 62 16.97 -0.09 3.44
C SER A 62 16.11 0.23 2.23
N THR A 63 16.32 -0.45 1.09
CA THR A 63 15.51 -0.30 -0.13
C THR A 63 14.08 -0.75 0.10
N VAL A 64 13.88 -1.90 0.76
CA VAL A 64 12.54 -2.37 1.15
C VAL A 64 11.85 -1.34 2.03
N LYS A 65 12.54 -0.83 3.06
CA LYS A 65 11.99 0.19 3.97
C LYS A 65 11.61 1.47 3.21
N LYS A 66 12.46 1.93 2.29
CA LYS A 66 12.20 3.11 1.44
C LYS A 66 10.95 2.94 0.60
N PHE A 67 10.80 1.80 -0.08
CA PHE A 67 9.63 1.52 -0.91
C PHE A 67 8.36 1.41 -0.09
N VAL A 68 8.39 0.71 1.04
CA VAL A 68 7.22 0.58 1.93
C VAL A 68 6.78 1.95 2.44
N TYR A 69 7.73 2.78 2.88
CA TYR A 69 7.41 4.13 3.36
C TYR A 69 6.81 5.00 2.24
N ALA A 70 7.48 5.08 1.08
CA ALA A 70 7.02 5.88 -0.05
C ALA A 70 5.64 5.42 -0.54
N PHE A 71 5.43 4.10 -0.63
CA PHE A 71 4.16 3.53 -1.05
C PHE A 71 3.05 3.85 -0.05
N CYS A 72 3.24 3.59 1.25
CA CYS A 72 2.21 3.84 2.25
C CYS A 72 1.86 5.34 2.33
N LYS A 73 2.88 6.21 2.29
CA LYS A 73 2.67 7.65 2.27
C LYS A 73 1.87 8.07 1.03
N GLY A 74 2.30 7.64 -0.16
CA GLY A 74 1.60 7.96 -1.41
C GLY A 74 0.16 7.46 -1.42
N MET A 75 -0.07 6.22 -1.00
CA MET A 75 -1.42 5.65 -0.91
C MET A 75 -2.35 6.52 -0.05
N VAL A 76 -1.90 6.93 1.14
CA VAL A 76 -2.69 7.78 2.04
C VAL A 76 -2.92 9.17 1.45
N THR A 77 -1.93 9.74 0.76
CA THR A 77 -2.03 11.12 0.24
C THR A 77 -2.79 11.26 -1.08
N SER A 78 -2.87 10.21 -1.91
CA SER A 78 -3.44 10.35 -3.26
C SER A 78 -4.45 9.25 -3.64
N VAL A 79 -4.21 8.00 -3.23
CA VAL A 79 -4.96 6.86 -3.78
C VAL A 79 -6.16 6.48 -2.90
N ILE A 80 -6.04 6.60 -1.58
CA ILE A 80 -7.02 6.06 -0.62
C ILE A 80 -8.43 6.64 -0.82
N HIS A 81 -8.53 7.90 -1.23
CA HIS A 81 -9.82 8.57 -1.48
C HIS A 81 -10.61 7.99 -2.67
N HIS A 82 -9.95 7.25 -3.58
CA HIS A 82 -10.64 6.55 -4.66
C HIS A 82 -11.31 5.25 -4.20
N PHE A 83 -10.86 4.70 -3.07
CA PHE A 83 -11.27 3.37 -2.59
C PHE A 83 -12.06 3.42 -1.28
N ILE A 84 -11.82 4.44 -0.47
CA ILE A 84 -12.42 4.59 0.85
C ILE A 84 -13.22 5.90 0.85
N LYS A 85 -14.54 5.76 0.94
CA LYS A 85 -15.42 6.89 1.27
C LYS A 85 -15.39 7.08 2.79
N VAL A 86 -14.76 8.16 3.24
CA VAL A 86 -14.87 8.59 4.64
C VAL A 86 -16.26 9.21 4.82
N PRO A 87 -17.08 8.74 5.77
CA PRO A 87 -18.42 9.27 5.97
C PRO A 87 -18.34 10.72 6.48
N THR A 88 -19.36 11.51 6.13
CA THR A 88 -19.56 12.81 6.79
C THR A 88 -19.88 12.60 8.28
N PRO A 89 -19.75 13.63 9.14
CA PRO A 89 -20.13 13.50 10.56
C PRO A 89 -21.56 12.99 10.76
N GLU A 90 -22.50 13.43 9.93
CA GLU A 90 -23.91 12.98 9.95
C GLU A 90 -24.07 11.53 9.50
N GLU A 91 -23.39 11.14 8.42
CA GLU A 91 -23.35 9.74 7.95
C GLU A 91 -22.72 8.84 9.03
N ALA A 92 -21.64 9.31 9.68
CA ALA A 92 -20.94 8.59 10.73
C ALA A 92 -21.82 8.37 11.97
N LEU A 93 -22.54 9.40 12.43
CA LEU A 93 -23.53 9.27 13.52
C LEU A 93 -24.62 8.27 13.18
N THR A 94 -25.12 8.32 11.93
CA THR A 94 -26.13 7.37 11.46
C THR A 94 -25.60 5.93 11.45
N ILE A 95 -24.35 5.73 11.02
CA ILE A 95 -23.69 4.41 11.03
C ILE A 95 -23.50 3.92 12.46
N ALA A 96 -23.02 4.77 13.37
CA ALA A 96 -22.82 4.44 14.78
C ALA A 96 -24.13 4.04 15.47
N HIS A 97 -25.19 4.83 15.28
CA HIS A 97 -26.50 4.53 15.86
C HIS A 97 -27.08 3.20 15.34
N ARG A 98 -26.96 2.92 14.04
CA ARG A 98 -27.39 1.64 13.46
C ARG A 98 -26.59 0.46 14.00
N PHE A 99 -25.30 0.64 14.25
CA PHE A 99 -24.46 -0.40 14.86
C PHE A 99 -24.91 -0.68 16.30
N GLU A 100 -25.13 0.35 17.10
CA GLU A 100 -25.60 0.23 18.48
C GLU A 100 -26.97 -0.46 18.55
N GLN A 101 -27.93 -0.09 17.70
CA GLN A 101 -29.24 -0.74 17.67
C GLN A 101 -29.16 -2.24 17.34
N LYS A 102 -28.18 -2.64 16.50
CA LYS A 102 -28.04 -4.02 16.04
C LYS A 102 -27.24 -4.89 17.01
N PHE A 103 -26.19 -4.33 17.62
CA PHE A 103 -25.21 -5.08 18.40
C PHE A 103 -25.20 -4.71 19.89
N TYR A 104 -25.94 -3.69 20.29
CA TYR A 104 -26.01 -3.16 21.67
C TYR A 104 -24.64 -2.73 22.22
N ILE A 105 -23.77 -2.28 21.32
CA ILE A 105 -22.41 -1.80 21.63
C ILE A 105 -22.30 -0.36 21.13
N PRO A 106 -21.98 0.62 21.98
CA PRO A 106 -21.76 1.99 21.55
C PRO A 106 -20.46 2.13 20.74
N GLN A 107 -20.44 3.06 19.77
CA GLN A 107 -19.31 3.38 18.90
C GLN A 107 -19.06 4.89 18.89
#